data_AF-A0A9D5XCX6-F1
#
_entry.id   AF-A0A9D5XCX6-F1
#
_cell.length_a   1.000
_cell.length_b   1.000
_cell.length_c   1.000
_cell.angle_alpha   90.00
_cell.angle_beta   90.00
_cell.angle_gamma   90.00
#
_symmetry.space_group_name_H-M   'P 1'
#
loop_
_entity.id
_entity.type
_entity.pdbx_description
1 polymer ?
#
loop_
_entity_poly.entity_id
_entity_poly.type
_entity_poly.pdbx_seq_one_letter_code
_entity_poly.pdbx_strand_id
1 'polypeptide(L)'
;MDVKGTKMVEDGRTAREIFEELMNNPARKKFGFGDKLAIINVDVQQAYTRMDMFKTAYETDSNQIDYINRISALARAKNMPVIWSRVAYKDDAGDAGVWGTRTDTEDSLQNIKYGSER
;
A
#
# COMPACT_ATOMS: atom_id res chain seq x y z
N MET A 1 11.15 -19.50 7.16
CA MET A 1 9.84 -19.29 6.50
C MET A 1 10.09 -19.25 5.02
N ASP A 2 9.30 -19.99 4.25
CA ASP A 2 9.34 -19.91 2.78
C ASP A 2 8.66 -18.60 2.35
N VAL A 3 9.33 -17.81 1.52
CA VAL A 3 8.82 -16.49 1.08
C VAL A 3 8.06 -16.70 -0.22
N LYS A 4 6.75 -16.46 -0.21
CA LYS A 4 5.90 -16.54 -1.41
C LYS A 4 5.87 -15.24 -2.21
N GLY A 5 5.99 -14.11 -1.53
CA GLY A 5 5.91 -12.77 -2.12
C GLY A 5 7.16 -12.33 -2.88
N THR A 6 7.13 -11.10 -3.39
CA THR A 6 8.24 -10.49 -4.14
C THR A 6 9.13 -9.67 -3.21
N LYS A 7 10.46 -9.82 -3.31
CA LYS A 7 11.42 -9.04 -2.53
C LYS A 7 11.67 -7.66 -3.12
N MET A 8 11.98 -6.69 -2.26
CA MET A 8 12.37 -5.35 -2.69
C MET A 8 13.80 -5.33 -3.21
N VAL A 9 14.06 -4.41 -4.13
CA VAL A 9 15.43 -4.08 -4.54
C VAL A 9 15.91 -2.92 -3.67
N GLU A 10 17.10 -3.06 -3.08
CA GLU A 10 17.71 -2.01 -2.26
C GLU A 10 18.51 -1.04 -3.14
N ASP A 11 18.29 0.25 -2.89
CA ASP A 11 18.98 1.35 -3.57
C ASP A 11 20.26 1.78 -2.80
N GLY A 12 20.38 1.39 -1.52
CA GLY A 12 21.49 1.74 -0.64
C GLY A 12 21.38 3.14 -0.02
N ARG A 13 20.58 4.05 -0.61
CA ARG A 13 20.20 5.33 -0.01
C ARG A 13 19.05 5.16 0.99
N THR A 14 19.08 5.97 2.04
CA THR A 14 17.97 6.15 2.97
C THR A 14 16.81 6.90 2.30
N ALA A 15 15.59 6.73 2.82
CA ALA A 15 14.42 7.50 2.38
C ALA A 15 14.63 9.03 2.51
N ARG A 16 15.48 9.47 3.46
CA ARG A 16 15.85 10.88 3.64
C ARG A 16 16.69 11.39 2.47
N GLU A 17 17.72 10.64 2.07
CA GLU A 17 18.60 11.01 0.95
C GLU A 17 17.81 11.07 -0.37
N ILE A 18 16.96 10.07 -0.62
CA ILE A 18 16.08 10.07 -1.80
C ILE A 18 15.15 11.29 -1.80
N PHE A 19 14.56 11.62 -0.64
CA PHE A 19 13.70 12.80 -0.50
C PHE A 19 14.47 14.11 -0.74
N GLU A 20 15.65 14.26 -0.14
CA GLU A 20 16.47 15.46 -0.26
C GLU A 20 16.94 15.67 -1.70
N GLU A 21 17.42 14.62 -2.38
CA GLU A 21 17.76 14.68 -3.81
C GLU A 21 16.56 15.11 -4.66
N LEU A 22 15.39 14.50 -4.43
CA LEU A 22 14.16 14.85 -5.14
C LEU A 22 13.76 16.32 -4.89
N MET A 23 13.95 16.82 -3.67
CA MET A 23 13.62 18.21 -3.30
C MET A 23 14.65 19.22 -3.80
N ASN A 24 15.90 18.80 -4.00
CA ASN A 24 16.99 19.63 -4.51
C ASN A 24 16.99 19.76 -6.04
N ASN A 25 16.21 18.95 -6.75
CA ASN A 25 16.08 19.06 -8.20
C ASN A 25 15.43 20.41 -8.60
N PRO A 26 16.17 21.34 -9.23
CA PRO A 26 15.67 22.68 -9.55
C PRO A 26 14.60 22.68 -10.64
N ALA A 27 14.52 21.62 -11.46
CA ALA A 27 13.47 21.48 -12.47
C ALA A 27 12.12 21.07 -11.85
N ARG A 28 12.12 20.59 -10.60
CA ARG A 28 10.90 20.12 -9.93
C ARG A 28 10.14 21.30 -9.33
N LYS A 29 8.95 21.57 -9.88
CA LYS A 29 7.99 22.51 -9.27
C LYS A 29 7.42 21.91 -7.99
N LYS A 30 7.52 22.64 -6.87
CA LYS A 30 6.94 22.23 -5.59
C LYS A 30 5.44 22.47 -5.61
N PHE A 31 4.66 21.47 -5.21
CA PHE A 31 3.22 21.65 -4.96
C PHE A 31 2.97 22.35 -3.61
N GLY A 32 3.82 22.09 -2.61
CA GLY A 32 3.64 22.59 -1.24
C GLY A 32 2.65 21.75 -0.44
N PHE A 33 2.55 22.04 0.85
CA PHE A 33 1.49 21.54 1.72
C PHE A 33 0.43 22.64 1.87
N GLY A 34 -0.85 22.24 1.91
CA GLY A 34 -1.94 23.12 2.31
C GLY A 34 -2.13 23.16 3.83
N ASP A 35 -3.15 23.88 4.29
CA ASP A 35 -3.44 24.06 5.73
C ASP A 35 -4.21 22.89 6.36
N LYS A 36 -4.76 22.00 5.53
CA LYS A 36 -5.45 20.77 5.95
C LYS A 36 -4.95 19.60 5.13
N LEU A 37 -4.75 18.48 5.80
CA LEU A 37 -4.32 17.22 5.19
C LEU A 37 -5.32 16.11 5.50
N ALA A 38 -5.28 15.07 4.70
CA ALA A 38 -5.85 13.76 5.03
C ALA A 38 -4.78 12.70 4.78
N ILE A 39 -4.82 11.64 5.58
CA ILE A 39 -4.01 10.43 5.35
C ILE A 39 -4.91 9.38 4.70
N ILE A 40 -4.46 8.79 3.60
CA ILE A 40 -5.13 7.66 2.94
C ILE A 40 -4.13 6.50 2.93
N ASN A 41 -4.42 5.48 3.72
CA ASN A 41 -3.67 4.23 3.76
C ASN A 41 -4.29 3.29 2.73
N VAL A 42 -3.60 3.13 1.60
CA VAL A 42 -4.12 2.40 0.44
C VAL A 42 -3.84 0.91 0.61
N ASP A 43 -4.92 0.15 0.75
CA ASP A 43 -4.96 -1.32 0.65
C ASP A 43 -3.89 -2.03 1.51
N VAL A 44 -3.77 -1.63 2.77
CA VAL A 44 -2.82 -2.24 3.74
C VAL A 44 -3.37 -3.57 4.29
N GLN A 45 -3.79 -4.45 3.39
CA GLN A 45 -4.36 -5.76 3.68
C GLN A 45 -3.34 -6.89 3.47
N GLN A 46 -3.66 -8.10 3.95
CA GLN A 46 -2.69 -9.19 4.00
C GLN A 46 -2.25 -9.65 2.61
N ALA A 47 -3.12 -9.57 1.61
CA ALA A 47 -2.85 -9.88 0.20
C ALA A 47 -1.61 -9.16 -0.33
N TYR A 48 -1.29 -8.00 0.24
CA TYR A 48 -0.19 -7.15 -0.19
C TYR A 48 0.94 -7.05 0.84
N THR A 49 0.72 -7.48 2.09
CA THR A 49 1.68 -7.30 3.20
C THR A 49 2.20 -8.61 3.82
N ARG A 50 1.49 -9.74 3.68
CA ARG A 50 1.88 -11.04 4.26
C ARG A 50 2.59 -11.92 3.24
N MET A 51 3.90 -11.71 3.10
CA MET A 51 4.77 -12.46 2.17
C MET A 51 4.88 -13.96 2.45
N ASP A 52 4.58 -14.39 3.67
CA ASP A 52 4.53 -15.78 4.07
C ASP A 52 3.23 -16.48 3.63
N MET A 53 2.16 -15.70 3.38
CA MET A 53 0.84 -16.22 3.01
C MET A 53 0.55 -16.11 1.52
N PHE A 54 0.83 -14.95 0.91
CA PHE A 54 0.34 -14.62 -0.43
C PHE A 54 1.46 -14.27 -1.40
N LYS A 55 1.39 -14.83 -2.60
CA LYS A 55 2.33 -14.54 -3.71
C LYS A 55 2.21 -13.09 -4.21
N THR A 56 1.03 -12.51 -4.07
CA THR A 56 0.72 -11.12 -4.43
C THR A 56 1.31 -10.09 -3.46
N ALA A 57 1.77 -10.54 -2.29
CA ALA A 57 2.42 -9.65 -1.33
C ALA A 57 3.82 -9.29 -1.80
N TYR A 58 4.23 -8.08 -1.46
CA TYR A 58 5.56 -7.57 -1.76
C TYR A 58 6.22 -7.10 -0.47
N GLU A 59 7.52 -7.33 -0.39
CA GLU A 59 8.35 -6.81 0.68
C GLU A 59 8.29 -5.27 0.65
N THR A 60 8.43 -4.67 1.81
CA THR A 60 8.58 -3.22 1.96
C THR A 60 9.60 -2.99 3.06
N ASP A 61 9.80 -1.73 3.46
CA ASP A 61 10.50 -1.46 4.71
C ASP A 61 9.88 -2.28 5.86
N SER A 62 10.72 -2.96 6.66
CA SER A 62 10.28 -3.78 7.79
C SER A 62 9.47 -3.01 8.83
N ASN A 63 9.65 -1.68 8.88
CA ASN A 63 8.92 -0.77 9.77
C ASN A 63 7.76 -0.04 9.06
N GLN A 64 7.34 -0.47 7.86
CA GLN A 64 6.26 0.20 7.09
C GLN A 64 5.01 0.42 7.94
N ILE A 65 4.56 -0.60 8.66
CA ILE A 65 3.36 -0.53 9.50
C ILE A 65 3.54 0.47 10.64
N ASP A 66 4.73 0.53 11.24
CA ASP A 66 5.04 1.50 12.30
C ASP A 66 5.04 2.93 11.78
N TYR A 67 5.57 3.17 10.58
CA TYR A 67 5.53 4.48 9.94
C TYR A 67 4.10 4.91 9.61
N ILE A 68 3.28 4.00 9.07
CA ILE A 68 1.85 4.23 8.79
C ILE A 68 1.12 4.59 10.09
N ASN A 69 1.35 3.82 11.16
CA ASN A 69 0.74 4.04 12.47
C ASN A 69 1.14 5.38 13.05
N ARG A 70 2.43 5.74 12.99
CA ARG A 70 2.95 7.02 13.49
C ARG A 70 2.31 8.21 12.76
N ILE A 71 2.27 8.20 11.43
CA ILE A 71 1.69 9.31 10.65
C ILE A 71 0.17 9.40 10.89
N SER A 72 -0.52 8.26 10.92
CA SER A 72 -1.96 8.19 11.21
C SER A 72 -2.30 8.71 12.61
N ALA A 73 -1.48 8.38 13.62
CA ALA A 73 -1.65 8.88 14.98
C ALA A 73 -1.46 10.40 15.06
N LEU A 74 -0.42 10.94 14.39
CA LEU A 74 -0.18 12.38 14.33
C LEU A 74 -1.33 13.14 13.65
N ALA A 75 -1.89 12.59 12.56
CA ALA A 75 -3.04 13.16 11.87
C ALA A 75 -4.28 13.19 12.80
N ARG A 76 -4.59 12.07 13.46
CA ARG A 76 -5.70 11.99 14.43
C ARG A 76 -5.54 12.97 15.59
N ALA A 77 -4.33 13.12 16.13
CA ALA A 77 -4.02 14.07 17.19
C ALA A 77 -4.25 15.55 16.78
N LYS A 78 -4.31 15.82 15.47
CA LYS A 78 -4.62 17.13 14.90
C LYS A 78 -6.05 17.22 14.34
N ASN A 79 -6.92 16.27 14.68
CA ASN A 79 -8.29 16.15 14.13
C ASN A 79 -8.33 16.11 12.60
N MET A 80 -7.29 15.54 11.97
CA MET A 80 -7.22 15.36 10.52
C MET A 80 -7.77 13.98 10.13
N PRO A 81 -8.41 13.84 8.95
CA PRO A 81 -8.95 12.57 8.49
C PRO A 81 -7.86 11.50 8.28
N VAL A 82 -8.15 10.28 8.71
CA VAL A 82 -7.37 9.07 8.37
C VAL A 82 -8.31 8.06 7.76
N ILE A 83 -8.04 7.72 6.50
CA ILE A 83 -8.87 6.87 5.65
C ILE A 83 -8.09 5.58 5.36
N TRP A 84 -8.80 4.46 5.37
CA TRP A 84 -8.26 3.15 5.02
C TRP A 84 -9.07 2.60 3.87
N SER A 85 -8.40 2.16 2.81
CA SER A 85 -9.03 1.39 1.74
C SER A 85 -8.66 -0.08 1.84
N ARG A 86 -9.47 -0.92 1.22
CA ARG A 86 -9.18 -2.33 0.98
C ARG A 86 -9.82 -2.75 -0.33
N VAL A 87 -9.16 -3.64 -1.06
CA VAL A 87 -9.76 -4.29 -2.26
C VAL A 87 -10.58 -5.47 -1.77
N ALA A 88 -11.83 -5.56 -2.21
CA ALA A 88 -12.62 -6.77 -2.06
C ALA A 88 -13.69 -6.81 -3.16
N TYR A 89 -13.93 -8.00 -3.71
CA TYR A 89 -14.93 -8.30 -4.72
C TYR A 89 -16.04 -9.16 -4.14
N LYS A 90 -17.22 -9.08 -4.75
CA LYS A 90 -18.36 -9.97 -4.48
C LYS A 90 -17.97 -11.43 -4.69
N ASP A 91 -18.71 -12.32 -4.03
CA ASP A 91 -18.53 -13.77 -4.14
C ASP A 91 -18.57 -14.24 -5.61
N ASP A 92 -19.48 -13.66 -6.41
CA ASP A 92 -19.62 -13.95 -7.84
C ASP A 92 -18.62 -13.21 -8.75
N ALA A 93 -17.75 -12.37 -8.20
CA ALA A 93 -16.83 -11.50 -8.94
C ALA A 93 -17.49 -10.53 -9.94
N GLY A 94 -18.81 -10.33 -9.88
CA GLY A 94 -19.53 -9.51 -10.85
C GLY A 94 -19.12 -8.04 -10.83
N ASP A 95 -18.50 -7.59 -9.74
CA ASP A 95 -17.94 -6.24 -9.54
C ASP A 95 -16.45 -6.11 -9.93
N ALA A 96 -15.81 -7.18 -10.41
CA ALA A 96 -14.43 -7.14 -10.89
C ALA A 96 -14.27 -6.51 -12.28
N GLY A 97 -15.37 -6.38 -13.05
CA GLY A 97 -15.34 -5.82 -14.40
C GLY A 97 -14.25 -6.44 -15.27
N VAL A 98 -13.52 -5.60 -16.01
CA VAL A 98 -12.40 -6.05 -16.88
C VAL A 98 -11.24 -6.68 -16.10
N TRP A 99 -11.10 -6.39 -14.80
CA TRP A 99 -10.02 -6.96 -14.00
C TRP A 99 -10.23 -8.47 -13.78
N GLY A 100 -11.49 -8.90 -13.66
CA GLY A 100 -11.85 -10.32 -13.52
C GLY A 100 -11.60 -11.16 -14.76
N THR A 101 -11.37 -10.54 -15.93
CA THR A 101 -11.15 -11.25 -17.20
C THR A 101 -9.68 -11.37 -17.58
N ARG A 102 -8.76 -10.80 -16.80
CA ARG A 102 -7.32 -10.78 -17.15
C ARG A 102 -6.65 -12.13 -16.91
N THR A 103 -6.99 -12.79 -15.82
CA THR A 103 -6.45 -14.11 -15.41
C THR A 103 -7.47 -14.81 -14.52
N ASP A 104 -7.43 -16.14 -14.47
CA ASP A 104 -8.25 -16.94 -13.56
C ASP A 104 -7.40 -17.97 -12.82
N THR A 105 -6.67 -17.50 -11.80
CA THR A 105 -5.84 -18.29 -10.90
C THR A 105 -6.19 -17.97 -9.45
N GLU A 106 -5.73 -18.76 -8.48
CA GLU A 106 -5.97 -18.50 -7.05
C GLU A 106 -5.55 -17.09 -6.58
N ASP A 107 -4.59 -16.47 -7.27
CA ASP A 107 -4.04 -15.14 -6.99
C ASP A 107 -4.66 -14.03 -7.83
N SER A 108 -5.59 -14.35 -8.72
CA SER A 108 -6.30 -13.34 -9.50
C SER A 108 -7.07 -12.38 -8.60
N LEU A 109 -7.12 -11.11 -8.99
CA LEU A 109 -7.73 -10.04 -8.18
C LEU A 109 -9.16 -10.34 -7.76
N GLN A 110 -9.96 -10.95 -8.64
CA GLN A 110 -11.35 -11.30 -8.35
C GLN A 110 -11.52 -12.30 -7.20
N ASN A 111 -10.44 -12.95 -6.75
CA ASN A 111 -10.44 -13.90 -5.63
C ASN A 111 -10.13 -13.23 -4.29
N ILE A 112 -9.88 -11.92 -4.25
CA ILE A 112 -9.90 -11.13 -3.02
C ILE A 112 -11.36 -10.87 -2.66
N LYS A 113 -12.02 -11.87 -2.06
CA LYS A 113 -13.44 -11.81 -1.70
C LYS A 113 -13.67 -11.07 -0.38
N TYR A 114 -14.87 -10.54 -0.19
CA TYR A 114 -15.29 -10.04 1.12
C TYR A 114 -15.12 -11.12 2.19
N GLY A 115 -14.46 -10.79 3.30
CA GLY A 115 -14.24 -11.73 4.41
C GLY A 115 -13.14 -12.76 4.17
N SER A 116 -12.49 -12.77 3.02
CA SER A 116 -11.29 -13.59 2.81
C SER A 116 -10.13 -13.12 3.71
N GLU A 117 -9.14 -13.99 3.93
CA GLU A 117 -7.93 -13.64 4.67
C GLU A 117 -6.98 -12.70 3.90
N ARG A 118 -7.31 -12.38 2.65
CA ARG A 118 -6.57 -11.50 1.75
C ARG A 118 -6.77 -10.03 2.13
#